data_AF-A0A6L7UL37-F1
#
_entry.id   AF-A0A6L7UL37-F1
#
_cell.length_a   1.000
_cell.length_b   1.000
_cell.length_c   1.000
_cell.angle_alpha   90.00
_cell.angle_beta   90.00
_cell.angle_gamma   90.00
#
_symmetry.space_group_name_H-M   'P 1'
#
loop_
_entity.id
_entity.type
_entity.pdbx_description
1 polymer ?
#
loop_
_entity_poly.entity_id
_entity_poly.type
_entity_poly.pdbx_seq_one_letter_code
_entity_poly.pdbx_strand_id
1 'polypeptide(L)'
;MEAHSSGASIAAGGRVVEPSVANALPHFVPLLIFPLVVCAAMYGGWWLAGPFVFFMLADRFDHLFGLEERNMDPATTRESQLFLYKLSLWLWAAFWPVAFVFALWQMLFVGRLSLWEIGVTAAILTLVAQTVFIVGHELVHRRALWERRLGEFLLASVSYPHYATEHVYIHHPRVCTPLDPGSAPKGLSFWQYLPAEVANNLVGAWRFERRRLTRRHLPLWHYTNAFWRYTVQILFWYGLILWWGGPVALLLYLALCGSVVFSMKISNYVQHYGLRRIRMPTGRYEPVKPRHAWSAAYKFTNWLYYNMQRHADHHTSNHRYPLLQHHGEGASPQLPGSYAQMNGMALFPKRWFETIDPLLDRQRAQFYPEIDDWSAYDSRAFAARPEAFDVIAEIHAAAPGLAGWINRSPALLDTLREREFTDLELPEGFLGDAESEAIARSGLARLYWTHELSLAEMRAQLDDIPVQDAGEAVEVALEWSNGKVFQIAVHAMRGSLSVSEATTALSRVAEASIVTVLSAVEEDFADRGVPEASGGLAIAVLGPLADGEALPGAELDVRFVYDGSPVRYYEALCRRVRKALRALSRNNLLL
;
A
#
# COMPACT_ATOMS: atom_id res chain seq x y z
N MET A 1 -32.79 30.36 -8.53
CA MET A 1 -31.97 31.29 -9.33
C MET A 1 -30.93 31.86 -8.39
N GLU A 2 -29.89 31.08 -8.10
CA GLU A 2 -28.69 31.51 -7.37
C GLU A 2 -27.52 30.94 -8.16
N ALA A 3 -26.68 31.86 -8.63
CA ALA A 3 -25.64 31.60 -9.60
C ALA A 3 -24.50 30.80 -8.96
N HIS A 4 -24.13 29.69 -9.60
CA HIS A 4 -22.82 29.08 -9.45
C HIS A 4 -21.75 30.10 -9.82
N SER A 5 -21.09 30.68 -8.82
CA SER A 5 -19.86 31.45 -9.00
C SER A 5 -18.71 30.48 -9.27
N SER A 6 -18.52 30.15 -10.55
CA SER A 6 -17.28 29.57 -11.07
C SER A 6 -16.17 30.61 -11.00
N GLY A 7 -15.52 30.69 -9.84
CA GLY A 7 -14.25 31.39 -9.65
C GLY A 7 -13.27 30.40 -9.06
N ALA A 8 -12.67 29.54 -9.90
CA ALA A 8 -11.48 28.80 -9.50
C ALA A 8 -10.40 29.86 -9.27
N SER A 9 -10.15 30.21 -8.00
CA SER A 9 -9.12 31.18 -7.65
C SER A 9 -7.78 30.67 -8.18
N ILE A 10 -7.08 31.51 -8.94
CA ILE A 10 -5.64 31.39 -9.17
C ILE A 10 -5.00 31.33 -7.78
N ALA A 11 -4.73 30.12 -7.29
CA ALA A 11 -4.20 29.93 -5.97
C ALA A 11 -2.75 30.44 -5.95
N ALA A 12 -2.56 31.57 -5.26
CA ALA A 12 -1.30 32.13 -4.79
C ALA A 12 -0.19 32.38 -5.85
N GLY A 13 -0.15 33.61 -6.39
CA GLY A 13 1.12 34.28 -6.71
C GLY A 13 1.83 33.96 -8.03
N GLY A 14 1.43 32.93 -8.78
CA GLY A 14 2.04 32.58 -10.06
C GLY A 14 1.75 33.61 -11.17
N ARG A 15 2.76 33.96 -11.98
CA ARG A 15 2.55 34.82 -13.17
C ARG A 15 1.71 34.05 -14.20
N VAL A 16 0.60 34.64 -14.63
CA VAL A 16 -0.27 34.04 -15.66
C VAL A 16 0.42 34.13 -17.02
N VAL A 17 0.38 33.04 -17.78
CA VAL A 17 0.89 32.97 -19.16
C VAL A 17 -0.18 32.51 -20.13
N GLU A 18 -0.19 33.12 -21.30
CA GLU A 18 -1.07 32.70 -22.40
C GLU A 18 -0.45 31.58 -23.25
N PRO A 19 -1.27 30.78 -23.93
CA PRO A 19 -0.80 29.85 -24.94
C PRO A 19 -0.07 30.58 -26.06
N SER A 20 1.23 30.30 -26.20
CA SER A 20 2.06 30.86 -27.27
C SER A 20 3.05 29.84 -27.79
N VAL A 21 3.59 30.07 -29.00
CA VAL A 21 4.69 29.28 -29.57
C VAL A 21 5.90 29.31 -28.64
N ALA A 22 6.23 30.48 -28.08
CA ALA A 22 7.36 30.65 -27.18
C ALA A 22 7.22 29.81 -25.89
N ASN A 23 6.01 29.67 -25.36
CA ASN A 23 5.75 28.83 -24.17
C ASN A 23 5.66 27.33 -24.51
N ALA A 24 5.36 26.96 -25.75
CA ALA A 24 5.30 25.56 -26.19
C ALA A 24 6.68 24.99 -26.56
N LEU A 25 7.55 25.82 -27.16
CA LEU A 25 8.85 25.40 -27.71
C LEU A 25 9.75 24.65 -26.71
N PRO A 26 9.82 25.01 -25.41
CA PRO A 26 10.66 24.28 -24.45
C PRO A 26 10.29 22.80 -24.32
N HIS A 27 9.03 22.42 -24.51
CA HIS A 27 8.60 21.00 -24.48
C HIS A 27 9.06 20.19 -25.70
N PHE A 28 9.60 20.85 -26.74
CA PHE A 28 10.25 20.18 -27.86
C PHE A 28 11.75 19.94 -27.63
N VAL A 29 12.38 20.63 -26.67
CA VAL A 29 13.81 20.42 -26.35
C VAL A 29 14.09 18.97 -25.96
N PRO A 30 13.26 18.30 -25.14
CA PRO A 30 13.44 16.88 -24.84
C PRO A 30 13.42 15.96 -26.06
N LEU A 31 12.75 16.33 -27.17
CA LEU A 31 12.74 15.51 -28.39
C LEU A 31 14.11 15.43 -29.07
N LEU A 32 15.04 16.34 -28.75
CA LEU A 32 16.43 16.28 -29.23
C LEU A 32 17.15 15.00 -28.78
N ILE A 33 16.62 14.29 -27.78
CA ILE A 33 17.17 13.00 -27.38
C ILE A 33 17.10 11.96 -28.51
N PHE A 34 16.08 12.00 -29.37
CA PHE A 34 15.91 11.02 -30.45
C PHE A 34 17.02 11.07 -31.50
N PRO A 35 17.36 12.23 -32.11
CA PRO A 35 18.50 12.30 -33.00
C PRO A 35 19.82 11.97 -32.29
N LEU A 36 19.98 12.34 -31.01
CA LEU A 36 21.17 11.97 -30.23
C LEU A 36 21.30 10.45 -30.04
N VAL A 37 20.19 9.75 -29.75
CA VAL A 37 20.14 8.28 -29.64
C VAL A 37 20.45 7.63 -30.99
N VAL A 38 19.92 8.17 -32.08
CA VAL A 38 20.23 7.66 -33.44
C VAL A 38 21.72 7.80 -33.73
N CYS A 39 22.32 8.97 -33.48
CA CYS A 39 23.76 9.16 -33.66
C CYS A 39 24.59 8.24 -32.75
N ALA A 40 24.20 8.11 -31.48
CA ALA A 40 24.85 7.22 -30.53
C ALA A 40 24.82 5.77 -31.01
N ALA A 41 23.66 5.29 -31.47
CA ALA A 41 23.50 3.93 -31.98
C ALA A 41 24.24 3.70 -33.31
N MET A 42 24.38 4.73 -34.16
CA MET A 42 25.06 4.63 -35.46
C MET A 42 26.58 4.64 -35.36
N TYR A 43 27.12 5.48 -34.48
CA TYR A 43 28.54 5.84 -34.47
C TYR A 43 29.29 5.41 -33.21
N GLY A 44 28.59 5.08 -32.11
CA GLY A 44 29.24 4.74 -30.84
C GLY A 44 30.17 5.84 -30.32
N GLY A 45 31.13 5.45 -29.49
CA GLY A 45 32.20 6.31 -28.97
C GLY A 45 31.66 7.58 -28.32
N TRP A 46 32.18 8.73 -28.76
CA TRP A 46 31.81 10.03 -28.18
C TRP A 46 30.34 10.42 -28.41
N TRP A 47 29.66 9.80 -29.37
CA TRP A 47 28.24 10.06 -29.61
C TRP A 47 27.32 9.54 -28.50
N LEU A 48 27.80 8.60 -27.68
CA LEU A 48 27.08 8.14 -26.48
C LEU A 48 27.05 9.20 -25.37
N ALA A 49 28.02 10.13 -25.36
CA ALA A 49 28.10 11.16 -24.33
C ALA A 49 26.92 12.13 -24.39
N GLY A 50 26.47 12.53 -25.59
CA GLY A 50 25.37 13.47 -25.79
C GLY A 50 24.07 13.09 -25.04
N PRO A 51 23.45 11.93 -25.36
CA PRO A 51 22.22 11.51 -24.70
C PRO A 51 22.41 11.18 -23.21
N PHE A 52 23.59 10.67 -22.81
CA PHE A 52 23.89 10.41 -21.40
C PHE A 52 23.96 11.72 -20.60
N VAL A 53 24.71 12.71 -21.08
CA VAL A 53 24.85 14.03 -20.48
C VAL A 53 23.50 14.76 -20.41
N PHE A 54 22.65 14.62 -21.43
CA PHE A 54 21.31 15.22 -21.45
C PHE A 54 20.49 14.85 -20.20
N PHE A 55 20.46 13.57 -19.82
CA PHE A 55 19.72 13.13 -18.63
C PHE A 55 20.49 13.43 -17.33
N MET A 56 21.81 13.23 -17.30
CA MET A 56 22.60 13.42 -16.08
C MET A 56 22.69 14.88 -15.64
N LEU A 57 22.52 15.83 -16.56
CA LEU A 57 22.53 17.26 -16.24
C LEU A 57 21.15 17.83 -15.94
N ALA A 58 20.07 17.04 -15.98
CA ALA A 58 18.71 17.54 -15.75
C ALA A 58 18.58 18.28 -14.41
N ASP A 59 19.09 17.70 -13.32
CA ASP A 59 19.12 18.34 -12.00
C ASP A 59 19.92 19.64 -11.99
N ARG A 60 21.05 19.70 -12.71
CA ARG A 60 21.88 20.91 -12.81
C ARG A 60 21.16 22.02 -13.58
N PHE A 61 20.43 21.66 -14.64
CA PHE A 61 19.58 22.60 -15.38
C PHE A 61 18.40 23.08 -14.56
N ASP A 62 17.83 22.24 -13.69
CA ASP A 62 16.80 22.66 -12.75
C ASP A 62 17.30 23.74 -11.78
N HIS A 63 18.49 23.58 -11.21
CA HIS A 63 19.10 24.62 -10.36
C HIS A 63 19.47 25.87 -11.15
N LEU A 64 19.88 25.73 -12.42
CA LEU A 64 20.23 26.87 -13.28
C LEU A 64 19.01 27.68 -13.73
N PHE A 65 17.92 27.02 -14.14
CA PHE A 65 16.73 27.68 -14.68
C PHE A 65 15.67 27.98 -13.61
N GLY A 66 15.81 27.38 -12.42
CA GLY A 66 14.96 27.61 -11.27
C GLY A 66 13.57 27.00 -11.40
N LEU A 67 12.62 27.59 -10.66
CA LEU A 67 11.25 27.13 -10.60
C LEU A 67 10.39 27.68 -11.75
N GLU A 68 9.38 26.91 -12.12
CA GLU A 68 8.33 27.21 -13.07
C GLU A 68 7.03 27.48 -12.30
N GLU A 69 6.93 28.71 -11.81
CA GLU A 69 5.77 29.20 -11.05
C GLU A 69 4.67 29.78 -11.96
N ARG A 70 4.90 29.84 -13.27
CA ARG A 70 3.94 30.43 -14.22
C ARG A 70 2.78 29.48 -14.45
N ASN A 71 1.57 30.00 -14.49
CA ASN A 71 0.36 29.21 -14.68
C ASN A 71 -0.37 29.63 -15.96
N MET A 72 -0.81 28.64 -16.75
CA MET A 72 -1.71 28.89 -17.86
C MET A 72 -3.14 28.72 -17.36
N ASP A 73 -3.98 29.72 -17.54
CA ASP A 73 -5.34 29.72 -17.00
C ASP A 73 -6.25 28.71 -17.75
N PRO A 74 -6.75 27.66 -17.06
CA PRO A 74 -7.64 26.67 -17.67
C PRO A 74 -9.01 27.24 -18.07
N ALA A 75 -9.47 28.31 -17.42
CA ALA A 75 -10.79 28.89 -17.68
C ALA A 75 -10.84 29.66 -19.02
N THR A 76 -9.72 30.25 -19.43
CA THR A 76 -9.62 31.09 -20.63
C THR A 76 -8.94 30.39 -21.81
N THR A 77 -8.19 29.31 -21.56
CA THR A 77 -7.46 28.60 -22.61
C THR A 77 -8.32 27.58 -23.35
N ARG A 78 -8.45 27.73 -24.68
CA ARG A 78 -9.17 26.77 -25.54
C ARG A 78 -8.28 25.61 -25.97
N GLU A 79 -8.87 24.42 -26.14
CA GLU A 79 -8.15 23.22 -26.58
C GLU A 79 -7.48 23.36 -27.96
N SER A 80 -7.99 24.22 -28.84
CA SER A 80 -7.38 24.54 -30.14
C SER A 80 -6.05 25.27 -30.01
N GLN A 81 -5.84 26.05 -28.94
CA GLN A 81 -4.60 26.77 -28.68
C GLN A 81 -3.48 25.86 -28.15
N LEU A 82 -3.83 24.63 -27.76
CA LEU A 82 -2.89 23.66 -27.17
C LEU A 82 -2.29 22.69 -28.21
N PHE A 83 -2.45 22.95 -29.51
CA PHE A 83 -1.99 22.04 -30.56
C PHE A 83 -0.49 21.72 -30.46
N LEU A 84 0.37 22.73 -30.33
CA LEU A 84 1.82 22.52 -30.24
C LEU A 84 2.23 21.73 -29.00
N TYR A 85 1.55 21.96 -27.87
CA TYR A 85 1.77 21.21 -26.64
C TYR A 85 1.42 19.73 -26.81
N LYS A 86 0.31 19.42 -27.48
CA LYS A 86 -0.09 18.05 -27.81
C LYS A 86 0.85 17.39 -28.82
N LEU A 87 1.29 18.17 -29.82
CA LEU A 87 2.19 17.68 -30.87
C LEU A 87 3.49 17.14 -30.27
N SER A 88 4.07 17.81 -29.28
CA SER A 88 5.29 17.31 -28.61
C SER A 88 5.10 15.90 -28.01
N LEU A 89 4.00 15.64 -27.29
CA LEU A 89 3.65 14.30 -26.77
C LEU A 89 3.47 13.27 -27.88
N TRP A 90 2.77 13.65 -28.96
CA TRP A 90 2.52 12.74 -30.09
C TRP A 90 3.81 12.40 -30.83
N LEU A 91 4.76 13.33 -30.92
CA LEU A 91 6.08 13.08 -31.50
C LEU A 91 6.89 12.10 -30.65
N TRP A 92 6.84 12.20 -29.32
CA TRP A 92 7.44 11.18 -28.45
C TRP A 92 6.84 9.80 -28.71
N ALA A 93 5.52 9.72 -28.79
CA ALA A 93 4.81 8.48 -29.05
C ALA A 93 5.15 7.87 -30.42
N ALA A 94 5.37 8.72 -31.43
CA ALA A 94 5.75 8.31 -32.78
C ALA A 94 7.23 7.90 -32.90
N PHE A 95 8.14 8.65 -32.28
CA PHE A 95 9.57 8.42 -32.38
C PHE A 95 10.06 7.26 -31.53
N TRP A 96 9.42 6.99 -30.39
CA TRP A 96 9.86 5.91 -29.49
C TRP A 96 9.94 4.54 -30.17
N PRO A 97 8.87 3.99 -30.79
CA PRO A 97 8.95 2.67 -31.42
C PRO A 97 10.02 2.60 -32.49
N VAL A 98 10.18 3.66 -33.29
CA VAL A 98 11.17 3.73 -34.38
C VAL A 98 12.59 3.75 -33.83
N ALA A 99 12.87 4.63 -32.87
CA ALA A 99 14.19 4.78 -32.27
C ALA A 99 14.60 3.53 -31.48
N PHE A 100 13.65 2.92 -30.77
CA PHE A 100 13.90 1.71 -29.99
C PHE A 100 14.24 0.51 -30.89
N VAL A 101 13.44 0.25 -31.93
CA VAL A 101 13.73 -0.82 -32.91
C VAL A 101 15.06 -0.55 -33.64
N PHE A 102 15.31 0.69 -34.03
CA PHE A 102 16.55 1.06 -34.69
C PHE A 102 17.78 0.82 -33.80
N ALA A 103 17.74 1.26 -32.53
CA ALA A 103 18.83 1.05 -31.61
C ALA A 103 19.07 -0.43 -31.31
N LEU A 104 18.01 -1.23 -31.17
CA LEU A 104 18.12 -2.68 -31.03
C LEU A 104 18.81 -3.32 -32.23
N TRP A 105 18.45 -2.91 -33.45
CA TRP A 105 19.10 -3.38 -34.65
C TRP A 105 20.61 -3.08 -34.67
N GLN A 106 20.98 -1.85 -34.31
CA GLN A 106 22.39 -1.42 -34.23
C GLN A 106 23.18 -2.25 -33.22
N MET A 107 22.61 -2.47 -32.02
CA MET A 107 23.26 -3.23 -30.95
C MET A 107 23.43 -4.72 -31.28
N LEU A 108 22.47 -5.32 -31.99
CA LEU A 108 22.40 -6.79 -32.12
C LEU A 108 22.93 -7.33 -33.45
N PHE A 109 22.86 -6.55 -34.53
CA PHE A 109 23.12 -7.06 -35.88
C PHE A 109 24.23 -6.34 -36.63
N VAL A 110 24.37 -5.03 -36.43
CA VAL A 110 25.31 -4.23 -37.23
C VAL A 110 26.76 -4.50 -36.83
N GLY A 111 27.01 -4.97 -35.59
CA GLY A 111 28.32 -5.41 -35.12
C GLY A 111 29.36 -4.28 -34.97
N ARG A 112 28.92 -3.02 -34.97
CA ARG A 112 29.79 -1.83 -34.86
C ARG A 112 30.07 -1.41 -33.42
N LEU A 113 29.13 -1.64 -32.52
CA LEU A 113 29.26 -1.27 -31.12
C LEU A 113 29.99 -2.36 -30.35
N SER A 114 30.99 -1.97 -29.57
CA SER A 114 31.61 -2.84 -28.56
C SER A 114 30.65 -3.15 -27.41
N LEU A 115 30.97 -4.16 -26.61
CA LEU A 115 30.09 -4.62 -25.53
C LEU A 115 29.75 -3.53 -24.50
N TRP A 116 30.69 -2.67 -24.15
CA TRP A 116 30.42 -1.57 -23.20
C TRP A 116 29.52 -0.49 -23.84
N GLU A 117 29.67 -0.23 -25.14
CA GLU A 117 28.83 0.73 -25.87
C GLU A 117 27.40 0.23 -25.99
N ILE A 118 27.21 -1.07 -26.17
CA ILE A 118 25.89 -1.73 -26.08
C ILE A 118 25.29 -1.52 -24.70
N GLY A 119 26.08 -1.73 -23.63
CA GLY A 119 25.63 -1.50 -22.25
C GLY A 119 25.18 -0.05 -21.99
N VAL A 120 25.98 0.94 -22.43
CA VAL A 120 25.65 2.36 -22.31
C VAL A 120 24.43 2.73 -23.17
N THR A 121 24.32 2.20 -24.39
CA THR A 121 23.15 2.42 -25.26
C THR A 121 21.88 1.86 -24.62
N ALA A 122 21.94 0.67 -24.03
CA ALA A 122 20.81 0.08 -23.31
C ALA A 122 20.41 0.91 -22.08
N ALA A 123 21.38 1.48 -21.35
CA ALA A 123 21.10 2.40 -20.25
C ALA A 123 20.42 3.70 -20.74
N ILE A 124 20.90 4.28 -21.84
CA ILE A 124 20.27 5.44 -22.48
C ILE A 124 18.83 5.12 -22.89
N LEU A 125 18.59 3.99 -23.56
CA LEU A 125 17.25 3.56 -23.94
C LEU A 125 16.33 3.40 -22.73
N THR A 126 16.87 2.96 -21.59
CA THR A 126 16.11 2.87 -20.33
C THR A 126 15.68 4.25 -19.84
N LEU A 127 16.55 5.27 -19.88
CA LEU A 127 16.22 6.65 -19.51
C LEU A 127 15.17 7.27 -20.46
N VAL A 128 15.29 6.98 -21.76
CA VAL A 128 14.28 7.38 -22.76
C VAL A 128 12.94 6.69 -22.47
N ALA A 129 12.95 5.39 -22.15
CA ALA A 129 11.76 4.62 -21.83
C ALA A 129 11.04 5.14 -20.56
N GLN A 130 11.79 5.63 -19.56
CA GLN A 130 11.21 6.30 -18.39
C GLN A 130 10.44 7.56 -18.78
N THR A 131 10.97 8.35 -19.73
CA THR A 131 10.27 9.54 -20.24
C THR A 131 9.05 9.15 -21.07
N VAL A 132 9.15 8.08 -21.86
CA VAL A 132 8.02 7.53 -22.61
C VAL A 132 6.90 7.04 -21.69
N PHE A 133 7.25 6.48 -20.52
CA PHE A 133 6.25 6.14 -19.51
C PHE A 133 5.44 7.36 -19.07
N ILE A 134 6.10 8.51 -18.86
CA ILE A 134 5.43 9.76 -18.47
C ILE A 134 4.50 10.27 -19.58
N VAL A 135 4.94 10.19 -20.84
CA VAL A 135 4.08 10.48 -22.01
C VAL A 135 2.88 9.53 -22.04
N GLY A 136 3.10 8.24 -21.82
CA GLY A 136 2.04 7.23 -21.74
C GLY A 136 1.05 7.52 -20.62
N HIS A 137 1.53 7.91 -19.44
CA HIS A 137 0.72 8.35 -18.30
C HIS A 137 -0.16 9.54 -18.68
N GLU A 138 0.41 10.61 -19.26
CA GLU A 138 -0.38 11.79 -19.62
C GLU A 138 -1.47 11.45 -20.65
N LEU A 139 -1.17 10.58 -21.61
CA LEU A 139 -2.10 10.15 -22.65
C LEU A 139 -3.26 9.29 -22.12
N VAL A 140 -3.08 8.50 -21.05
CA VAL A 140 -4.17 7.64 -20.53
C VAL A 140 -5.26 8.41 -19.78
N HIS A 141 -4.96 9.62 -19.31
CA HIS A 141 -5.94 10.54 -18.69
C HIS A 141 -6.89 11.17 -19.71
N ARG A 142 -6.56 11.11 -21.00
CA ARG A 142 -7.25 11.85 -22.04
C ARG A 142 -8.58 11.19 -22.43
N ARG A 143 -9.58 12.04 -22.72
CA ARG A 143 -10.93 11.59 -23.12
C ARG A 143 -10.95 10.98 -24.52
N ALA A 144 -10.10 11.49 -25.42
CA ALA A 144 -10.00 10.99 -26.78
C ALA A 144 -9.49 9.53 -26.75
N LEU A 145 -10.30 8.61 -27.27
CA LEU A 145 -10.00 7.18 -27.20
C LEU A 145 -8.67 6.84 -27.86
N TRP A 146 -8.35 7.45 -29.00
CA TRP A 146 -7.09 7.19 -29.71
C TRP A 146 -5.87 7.64 -28.90
N GLU A 147 -5.91 8.79 -28.21
CA GLU A 147 -4.82 9.25 -27.32
C GLU A 147 -4.64 8.23 -26.19
N ARG A 148 -5.74 7.80 -25.57
CA ARG A 148 -5.68 6.80 -24.51
C ARG A 148 -5.15 5.45 -24.99
N ARG A 149 -5.53 4.99 -26.19
CA ARG A 149 -4.98 3.74 -26.78
C ARG A 149 -3.49 3.87 -27.08
N LEU A 150 -3.06 5.04 -27.54
CA LEU A 150 -1.64 5.33 -27.74
C LEU A 150 -0.89 5.29 -26.39
N GLY A 151 -1.45 5.88 -25.34
CA GLY A 151 -0.91 5.78 -23.98
C GLY A 151 -0.79 4.35 -23.47
N GLU A 152 -1.85 3.53 -23.61
CA GLU A 152 -1.82 2.10 -23.27
C GLU A 152 -0.68 1.36 -24.02
N PHE A 153 -0.52 1.64 -25.32
CA PHE A 153 0.52 1.02 -26.15
C PHE A 153 1.94 1.42 -25.73
N LEU A 154 2.16 2.68 -25.32
CA LEU A 154 3.44 3.14 -24.78
C LEU A 154 3.74 2.50 -23.43
N LEU A 155 2.76 2.40 -22.54
CA LEU A 155 2.93 1.71 -21.25
C LEU A 155 3.20 0.20 -21.44
N ALA A 156 2.63 -0.41 -22.49
CA ALA A 156 2.94 -1.79 -22.87
C ALA A 156 4.39 -1.99 -23.33
N SER A 157 5.03 -0.95 -23.91
CA SER A 157 6.44 -0.99 -24.35
C SER A 157 7.45 -1.07 -23.20
N VAL A 158 6.96 -0.98 -21.96
CA VAL A 158 7.73 -1.18 -20.73
C VAL A 158 7.03 -2.18 -19.80
N SER A 159 6.21 -3.06 -20.38
CA SER A 159 5.53 -4.18 -19.71
C SER A 159 4.52 -3.80 -18.63
N TYR A 160 4.03 -2.55 -18.60
CA TYR A 160 3.17 -2.05 -17.52
C TYR A 160 1.86 -1.37 -17.98
N PRO A 161 1.10 -1.94 -18.95
CA PRO A 161 -0.09 -1.28 -19.50
C PRO A 161 -1.30 -1.25 -18.55
N HIS A 162 -1.37 -2.18 -17.59
CA HIS A 162 -2.45 -2.21 -16.59
C HIS A 162 -2.44 -1.01 -15.65
N TYR A 163 -1.33 -0.28 -15.58
CA TYR A 163 -1.25 1.02 -14.91
C TYR A 163 -2.28 2.02 -15.45
N ALA A 164 -2.67 1.92 -16.72
CA ALA A 164 -3.73 2.76 -17.27
C ALA A 164 -5.08 2.58 -16.56
N THR A 165 -5.39 1.36 -16.12
CA THR A 165 -6.60 1.08 -15.33
C THR A 165 -6.40 1.45 -13.87
N GLU A 166 -5.28 1.03 -13.30
CA GLU A 166 -4.96 1.25 -11.90
C GLU A 166 -4.91 2.75 -11.57
N HIS A 167 -4.09 3.50 -12.30
CA HIS A 167 -3.86 4.90 -12.03
C HIS A 167 -5.14 5.72 -12.13
N VAL A 168 -5.81 5.64 -13.28
CA VAL A 168 -6.97 6.48 -13.61
C VAL A 168 -8.19 6.16 -12.77
N TYR A 169 -8.42 4.88 -12.42
CA TYR A 169 -9.68 4.45 -11.81
C TYR A 169 -9.57 3.99 -10.36
N ILE A 170 -8.35 3.78 -9.86
CA ILE A 170 -8.12 3.29 -8.50
C ILE A 170 -7.32 4.33 -7.73
N HIS A 171 -6.10 4.64 -8.16
CA HIS A 171 -5.20 5.54 -7.46
C HIS A 171 -5.79 6.96 -7.34
N HIS A 172 -6.11 7.63 -8.45
CA HIS A 172 -6.67 9.01 -8.44
C HIS A 172 -7.89 9.17 -7.49
N PRO A 173 -8.95 8.32 -7.57
CA PRO A 173 -10.08 8.45 -6.65
C PRO A 173 -9.76 8.17 -5.17
N ARG A 174 -8.72 7.38 -4.90
CA ARG A 174 -8.40 6.84 -3.56
C ARG A 174 -7.09 7.36 -2.99
N VAL A 175 -6.39 8.24 -3.69
CA VAL A 175 -5.09 8.79 -3.29
C VAL A 175 -5.15 9.32 -1.86
N CYS A 176 -4.09 9.09 -1.10
CA CYS A 176 -3.96 9.40 0.32
C CYS A 176 -5.00 8.71 1.23
N THR A 177 -5.61 7.62 0.79
CA THR A 177 -6.43 6.74 1.65
C THR A 177 -5.74 5.37 1.77
N PRO A 178 -6.02 4.59 2.83
CA PRO A 178 -5.54 3.20 2.93
C PRO A 178 -6.07 2.28 1.81
N LEU A 179 -7.09 2.71 1.05
CA LEU A 179 -7.63 1.96 -0.09
C LEU A 179 -6.81 2.16 -1.38
N ASP A 180 -5.81 3.04 -1.36
CA ASP A 180 -4.84 3.25 -2.42
C ASP A 180 -3.49 2.66 -2.01
N PRO A 181 -3.08 1.52 -2.61
CA PRO A 181 -1.78 0.91 -2.38
C PRO A 181 -0.61 1.88 -2.64
N GLY A 182 -0.79 2.84 -3.56
CA GLY A 182 0.21 3.83 -3.95
C GLY A 182 0.51 4.89 -2.88
N SER A 183 -0.29 4.96 -1.81
CA SER A 183 -0.18 5.98 -0.76
C SER A 183 0.49 5.42 0.51
N ALA A 184 1.82 5.35 0.51
CA ALA A 184 2.59 4.82 1.64
C ALA A 184 2.35 5.59 2.96
N PRO A 185 2.09 4.90 4.10
CA PRO A 185 2.02 5.55 5.41
C PRO A 185 3.39 6.08 5.86
N LYS A 186 3.37 7.02 6.82
CA LYS A 186 4.61 7.49 7.46
C LYS A 186 5.38 6.31 8.07
N GLY A 187 6.69 6.34 7.98
CA GLY A 187 7.60 5.28 8.43
C GLY A 187 7.73 4.04 7.53
N LEU A 188 6.88 3.84 6.51
CA LEU A 188 7.02 2.69 5.61
C LEU A 188 8.15 2.95 4.60
N SER A 189 9.20 2.12 4.60
CA SER A 189 10.31 2.29 3.66
C SER A 189 9.93 1.93 2.23
N PHE A 190 10.60 2.54 1.24
CA PHE A 190 10.38 2.22 -0.18
C PHE A 190 10.55 0.71 -0.47
N TRP A 191 11.50 0.05 0.18
CA TRP A 191 11.77 -1.39 0.01
C TRP A 191 10.63 -2.28 0.50
N GLN A 192 9.93 -1.87 1.55
CA GLN A 192 8.73 -2.57 2.05
C GLN A 192 7.50 -2.26 1.18
N TYR A 193 7.41 -1.04 0.67
CA TYR A 193 6.33 -0.56 -0.19
C TYR A 193 6.33 -1.25 -1.57
N LEU A 194 7.49 -1.32 -2.24
CA LEU A 194 7.61 -1.72 -3.64
C LEU A 194 6.96 -3.07 -4.01
N PRO A 195 7.23 -4.20 -3.31
CA PRO A 195 6.70 -5.49 -3.73
C PRO A 195 5.18 -5.56 -3.60
N ALA A 196 4.64 -5.05 -2.48
CA ALA A 196 3.20 -5.01 -2.24
C ALA A 196 2.50 -4.12 -3.27
N GLU A 197 3.08 -2.96 -3.55
CA GLU A 197 2.55 -2.00 -4.51
C GLU A 197 2.47 -2.59 -5.93
N VAL A 198 3.56 -3.19 -6.43
CA VAL A 198 3.57 -3.79 -7.78
C VAL A 198 2.53 -4.91 -7.91
N ALA A 199 2.42 -5.78 -6.90
CA ALA A 199 1.42 -6.86 -6.89
C ALA A 199 -0.02 -6.30 -6.82
N ASN A 200 -0.26 -5.34 -5.93
CA ASN A 200 -1.58 -4.74 -5.73
C ASN A 200 -2.06 -3.96 -6.95
N ASN A 201 -1.16 -3.36 -7.73
CA ASN A 201 -1.52 -2.65 -8.96
C ASN A 201 -2.15 -3.59 -10.00
N LEU A 202 -1.49 -4.73 -10.24
CA LEU A 202 -1.98 -5.72 -11.20
C LEU A 202 -3.28 -6.37 -10.73
N VAL A 203 -3.30 -6.84 -9.48
CA VAL A 203 -4.47 -7.49 -8.87
C VAL A 203 -5.65 -6.51 -8.77
N GLY A 204 -5.37 -5.26 -8.38
CA GLY A 204 -6.32 -4.17 -8.29
C GLY A 204 -6.95 -3.83 -9.63
N ALA A 205 -6.14 -3.64 -10.67
CA ALA A 205 -6.61 -3.41 -12.03
C ALA A 205 -7.51 -4.55 -12.54
N TRP A 206 -7.13 -5.80 -12.30
CA TRP A 206 -7.94 -6.97 -12.68
C TRP A 206 -9.28 -7.00 -11.92
N ARG A 207 -9.25 -6.82 -10.60
CA ARG A 207 -10.46 -6.77 -9.76
C ARG A 207 -11.39 -5.63 -10.19
N PHE A 208 -10.84 -4.47 -10.56
CA PHE A 208 -11.63 -3.35 -11.08
C PHE A 208 -12.33 -3.72 -12.39
N GLU A 209 -11.60 -4.26 -13.36
CA GLU A 209 -12.16 -4.66 -14.67
C GLU A 209 -13.24 -5.74 -14.51
N ARG A 210 -13.01 -6.73 -13.64
CA ARG A 210 -14.03 -7.72 -13.27
C ARG A 210 -15.29 -7.05 -12.72
N ARG A 211 -15.17 -6.18 -11.72
CA ARG A 211 -16.32 -5.46 -11.13
C ARG A 211 -17.03 -4.57 -12.14
N ARG A 212 -16.30 -3.97 -13.10
CA ARG A 212 -16.89 -3.16 -14.18
C ARG A 212 -17.74 -4.03 -15.12
N LEU A 213 -17.25 -5.21 -15.50
CA LEU A 213 -17.98 -6.16 -16.34
C LEU A 213 -19.21 -6.74 -15.62
N THR A 214 -19.06 -7.14 -14.35
CA THR A 214 -20.19 -7.64 -13.53
C THR A 214 -21.29 -6.59 -13.41
N ARG A 215 -20.95 -5.31 -13.16
CA ARG A 215 -21.92 -4.20 -13.13
C ARG A 215 -22.62 -3.94 -14.47
N ARG A 216 -22.06 -4.41 -15.57
CA ARG A 216 -22.66 -4.35 -16.91
C ARG A 216 -23.31 -5.67 -17.33
N HIS A 217 -23.40 -6.65 -16.43
CA HIS A 217 -23.90 -7.99 -16.72
C HIS A 217 -23.16 -8.68 -17.88
N LEU A 218 -21.85 -8.43 -18.03
CA LEU A 218 -21.00 -9.03 -19.06
C LEU A 218 -20.07 -10.10 -18.46
N PRO A 219 -19.76 -11.17 -19.21
CA PRO A 219 -18.81 -12.20 -18.76
C PRO A 219 -17.37 -11.65 -18.72
N LEU A 220 -16.51 -12.29 -17.92
CA LEU A 220 -15.09 -11.93 -17.77
C LEU A 220 -14.31 -11.90 -19.11
N TRP A 221 -14.70 -12.77 -20.03
CA TRP A 221 -14.06 -12.96 -21.34
C TRP A 221 -14.54 -11.96 -22.40
N HIS A 222 -15.44 -11.04 -22.07
CA HIS A 222 -15.95 -10.06 -23.02
C HIS A 222 -14.82 -9.18 -23.59
N TYR A 223 -14.85 -8.91 -24.91
CA TYR A 223 -13.78 -8.20 -25.63
C TYR A 223 -13.50 -6.77 -25.11
N THR A 224 -14.43 -6.18 -24.36
CA THR A 224 -14.25 -4.87 -23.74
C THR A 224 -13.33 -4.90 -22.52
N ASN A 225 -13.00 -6.09 -21.99
CA ASN A 225 -12.01 -6.26 -20.92
C ASN A 225 -10.68 -5.66 -21.38
N ALA A 226 -10.15 -4.70 -20.62
CA ALA A 226 -8.91 -4.03 -20.97
C ALA A 226 -7.71 -4.98 -21.06
N PHE A 227 -7.73 -6.08 -20.30
CA PHE A 227 -6.65 -7.06 -20.26
C PHE A 227 -6.40 -7.75 -21.61
N TRP A 228 -7.40 -7.90 -22.48
CA TRP A 228 -7.16 -8.43 -23.83
C TRP A 228 -6.26 -7.51 -24.64
N ARG A 229 -6.53 -6.20 -24.59
CA ARG A 229 -5.69 -5.21 -25.27
C ARG A 229 -4.30 -5.18 -24.66
N TYR A 230 -4.20 -5.22 -23.33
CA TYR A 230 -2.92 -5.25 -22.62
C TYR A 230 -2.08 -6.46 -23.01
N THR A 231 -2.68 -7.65 -23.04
CA THR A 231 -2.01 -8.88 -23.46
C THR A 231 -1.54 -8.79 -24.90
N VAL A 232 -2.38 -8.35 -25.84
CA VAL A 232 -1.99 -8.20 -27.25
C VAL A 232 -0.81 -7.23 -27.42
N GLN A 233 -0.84 -6.08 -26.72
CA GLN A 233 0.25 -5.10 -26.79
C GLN A 233 1.55 -5.61 -26.16
N ILE A 234 1.46 -6.32 -25.02
CA ILE A 234 2.62 -6.98 -24.41
C ILE A 234 3.20 -8.04 -25.35
N LEU A 235 2.36 -8.92 -25.90
CA LEU A 235 2.80 -9.95 -26.84
C LEU A 235 3.44 -9.36 -28.10
N PHE A 236 2.92 -8.23 -28.59
CA PHE A 236 3.54 -7.50 -29.69
C PHE A 236 4.97 -7.08 -29.35
N TRP A 237 5.19 -6.40 -28.22
CA TRP A 237 6.53 -5.94 -27.84
C TRP A 237 7.48 -7.09 -27.55
N TYR A 238 7.06 -8.06 -26.73
CA TYR A 238 7.89 -9.22 -26.40
C TYR A 238 8.19 -10.09 -27.62
N GLY A 239 7.20 -10.30 -28.49
CA GLY A 239 7.36 -11.02 -29.75
C GLY A 239 8.32 -10.30 -30.69
N LEU A 240 8.22 -8.97 -30.81
CA LEU A 240 9.13 -8.16 -31.61
C LEU A 240 10.58 -8.27 -31.10
N ILE A 241 10.80 -8.15 -29.80
CA ILE A 241 12.13 -8.27 -29.18
C ILE A 241 12.71 -9.66 -29.34
N LEU A 242 11.92 -10.70 -29.08
CA LEU A 242 12.37 -12.09 -29.21
C LEU A 242 12.67 -12.43 -30.66
N TRP A 243 11.83 -11.98 -31.61
CA TRP A 243 12.00 -12.25 -33.03
C TRP A 243 13.26 -11.57 -33.59
N TRP A 244 13.57 -10.34 -33.17
CA TRP A 244 14.79 -9.65 -33.60
C TRP A 244 16.01 -10.13 -32.83
N GLY A 245 16.01 -10.06 -31.51
CA GLY A 245 17.24 -10.19 -30.72
C GLY A 245 17.41 -11.50 -29.97
N GLY A 246 16.49 -12.43 -30.13
CA GLY A 246 16.51 -13.70 -29.43
C GLY A 246 16.40 -13.57 -27.91
N PRO A 247 16.74 -14.63 -27.16
CA PRO A 247 16.60 -14.65 -25.69
C PRO A 247 17.44 -13.61 -24.96
N VAL A 248 18.63 -13.25 -25.48
CA VAL A 248 19.52 -12.27 -24.83
C VAL A 248 18.90 -10.87 -24.85
N ALA A 249 18.38 -10.44 -26.00
CA ALA A 249 17.69 -9.15 -26.10
C ALA A 249 16.43 -9.12 -25.23
N LEU A 250 15.72 -10.25 -25.12
CA LEU A 250 14.58 -10.37 -24.22
C LEU A 250 14.98 -10.16 -22.74
N LEU A 251 16.11 -10.72 -22.31
CA LEU A 251 16.62 -10.50 -20.94
C LEU A 251 16.99 -9.04 -20.69
N LEU A 252 17.66 -8.37 -21.65
CA LEU A 252 17.97 -6.94 -21.54
C LEU A 252 16.70 -6.08 -21.53
N TYR A 253 15.71 -6.43 -22.33
CA TYR A 253 14.41 -5.76 -22.34
C TYR A 253 13.66 -5.94 -21.02
N LEU A 254 13.69 -7.14 -20.42
CA LEU A 254 13.13 -7.36 -19.07
C LEU A 254 13.80 -6.48 -18.01
N ALA A 255 15.13 -6.33 -18.07
CA ALA A 255 15.87 -5.44 -17.17
C ALA A 255 15.48 -3.96 -17.38
N LEU A 256 15.30 -3.52 -18.62
CA LEU A 256 14.79 -2.19 -18.96
C LEU A 256 13.39 -1.98 -18.39
N CYS A 257 12.45 -2.89 -18.65
CA CYS A 257 11.08 -2.79 -18.15
C CYS A 257 11.04 -2.76 -16.62
N GLY A 258 11.81 -3.63 -15.97
CA GLY A 258 11.95 -3.64 -14.50
C GLY A 258 12.49 -2.31 -13.97
N SER A 259 13.47 -1.72 -14.64
CA SER A 259 14.05 -0.42 -14.27
C SER A 259 13.06 0.74 -14.44
N VAL A 260 12.23 0.72 -15.49
CA VAL A 260 11.18 1.73 -15.70
C VAL A 260 10.09 1.62 -14.63
N VAL A 261 9.62 0.40 -14.35
CA VAL A 261 8.63 0.16 -13.28
C VAL A 261 9.20 0.59 -11.93
N PHE A 262 10.45 0.24 -11.62
CA PHE A 262 11.13 0.67 -10.40
C PHE A 262 11.18 2.21 -10.27
N SER A 263 11.62 2.89 -11.33
CA SER A 263 11.73 4.37 -11.36
C SER A 263 10.38 5.06 -11.20
N MET A 264 9.33 4.50 -11.80
CA MET A 264 7.98 5.03 -11.65
C MET A 264 7.47 4.79 -10.22
N LYS A 265 7.71 3.61 -9.65
CA LYS A 265 7.21 3.27 -8.30
C LYS A 265 7.89 4.07 -7.21
N ILE A 266 9.18 4.37 -7.35
CA ILE A 266 9.85 5.28 -6.40
C ILE A 266 9.34 6.71 -6.53
N SER A 267 9.04 7.18 -7.74
CA SER A 267 8.44 8.50 -7.95
C SER A 267 7.04 8.58 -7.31
N ASN A 268 6.21 7.55 -7.48
CA ASN A 268 4.89 7.48 -6.85
C ASN A 268 4.97 7.47 -5.32
N TYR A 269 5.95 6.74 -4.76
CA TYR A 269 6.22 6.72 -3.33
C TYR A 269 6.58 8.13 -2.82
N VAL A 270 7.54 8.80 -3.45
CA VAL A 270 7.94 10.17 -3.09
C VAL A 270 6.77 11.15 -3.18
N GLN A 271 5.92 11.02 -4.19
CA GLN A 271 4.77 11.90 -4.44
C GLN A 271 3.66 11.82 -3.38
N HIS A 272 3.52 10.68 -2.70
CA HIS A 272 2.39 10.42 -1.79
C HIS A 272 2.80 10.01 -0.38
N TYR A 273 4.09 9.91 -0.10
CA TYR A 273 4.61 9.44 1.18
C TYR A 273 4.02 10.21 2.37
N GLY A 274 3.40 9.45 3.29
CA GLY A 274 2.87 9.92 4.56
C GLY A 274 1.64 10.82 4.48
N LEU A 275 1.26 11.29 3.28
CA LEU A 275 0.07 12.12 3.11
C LEU A 275 -1.20 11.28 3.26
N ARG A 276 -2.19 11.85 3.96
CA ARG A 276 -3.44 11.18 4.33
C ARG A 276 -4.63 12.11 4.18
N ARG A 277 -5.73 11.55 3.68
CA ARG A 277 -7.06 12.15 3.69
C ARG A 277 -7.76 11.73 4.98
N ILE A 278 -8.39 12.69 5.63
CA ILE A 278 -9.15 12.43 6.86
C ILE A 278 -10.46 11.73 6.54
N ARG A 279 -10.87 10.81 7.41
CA ARG A 279 -12.20 10.22 7.40
C ARG A 279 -13.19 11.19 8.07
N MET A 280 -14.18 11.65 7.30
CA MET A 280 -15.21 12.56 7.79
C MET A 280 -16.23 11.81 8.67
N PRO A 281 -17.01 12.52 9.51
CA PRO A 281 -18.09 11.90 10.31
C PRO A 281 -19.13 11.12 9.49
N THR A 282 -19.26 11.42 8.20
CA THR A 282 -20.10 10.66 7.26
C THR A 282 -19.56 9.26 6.92
N GLY A 283 -18.40 8.89 7.45
CA GLY A 283 -17.68 7.65 7.15
C GLY A 283 -16.89 7.68 5.84
N ARG A 284 -17.03 8.75 5.03
CA ARG A 284 -16.31 8.94 3.76
C ARG A 284 -15.02 9.74 3.97
N TYR A 285 -14.02 9.51 3.12
CA TYR A 285 -12.82 10.36 3.08
C TYR A 285 -13.13 11.73 2.50
N GLU A 286 -12.50 12.78 3.03
CA GLU A 286 -12.60 14.15 2.50
C GLU A 286 -12.25 14.20 1.00
N PRO A 287 -12.76 15.12 0.18
CA PRO A 287 -12.39 15.19 -1.23
C PRO A 287 -10.88 15.36 -1.48
N VAL A 288 -10.39 14.93 -2.65
CA VAL A 288 -8.99 15.16 -3.04
C VAL A 288 -8.73 16.67 -3.15
N LYS A 289 -7.64 17.15 -2.56
CA LYS A 289 -7.22 18.55 -2.46
C LYS A 289 -5.72 18.64 -2.80
N PRO A 290 -5.19 19.83 -3.14
CA PRO A 290 -3.77 19.98 -3.49
C PRO A 290 -2.79 19.55 -2.38
N ARG A 291 -3.25 19.51 -1.12
CA ARG A 291 -2.49 19.01 0.03
C ARG A 291 -2.23 17.50 0.06
N HIS A 292 -2.90 16.72 -0.79
CA HIS A 292 -2.78 15.25 -0.85
C HIS A 292 -1.73 14.76 -1.87
N ALA A 293 -0.78 15.61 -2.25
CA ALA A 293 0.35 15.22 -3.08
C ALA A 293 1.51 16.17 -2.87
N TRP A 294 2.71 15.61 -2.74
CA TRP A 294 3.96 16.36 -2.81
C TRP A 294 4.17 16.85 -4.24
N SER A 295 4.43 18.14 -4.40
CA SER A 295 4.71 18.77 -5.68
C SER A 295 6.15 19.26 -5.77
N ALA A 296 6.64 19.44 -7.00
CA ALA A 296 7.84 20.21 -7.28
C ALA A 296 7.58 21.12 -8.49
N ALA A 297 8.32 22.22 -8.59
CA ALA A 297 8.10 23.21 -9.63
C ALA A 297 9.31 23.39 -10.56
N TYR A 298 10.29 22.49 -10.60
CA TYR A 298 11.51 22.72 -11.37
C TYR A 298 11.28 22.82 -12.88
N LYS A 299 11.83 23.85 -13.51
CA LYS A 299 11.50 24.25 -14.89
C LYS A 299 11.99 23.24 -15.94
N PHE A 300 13.25 22.82 -15.91
CA PHE A 300 13.80 21.94 -16.95
C PHE A 300 13.13 20.57 -16.91
N THR A 301 13.02 19.99 -15.71
CA THR A 301 12.38 18.71 -15.51
C THR A 301 10.87 18.78 -15.79
N ASN A 302 10.22 19.93 -15.65
CA ASN A 302 8.83 20.12 -16.11
C ASN A 302 8.70 20.11 -17.64
N TRP A 303 9.73 20.54 -18.38
CA TRP A 303 9.74 20.35 -19.83
C TRP A 303 9.85 18.87 -20.19
N LEU A 304 10.76 18.15 -19.54
CA LEU A 304 11.00 16.72 -19.76
C LEU A 304 9.82 15.84 -19.34
N TYR A 305 9.22 16.13 -18.18
CA TYR A 305 8.16 15.33 -17.57
C TYR A 305 6.77 15.90 -17.82
N TYR A 306 6.62 16.84 -18.75
CA TYR A 306 5.31 17.39 -19.11
C TYR A 306 4.54 17.84 -17.86
N ASN A 307 5.14 18.74 -17.07
CA ASN A 307 4.54 19.29 -15.85
C ASN A 307 4.05 18.26 -14.81
N MET A 308 4.44 16.98 -14.89
CA MET A 308 4.07 15.95 -13.91
C MET A 308 4.44 16.32 -12.47
N GLN A 309 5.43 17.20 -12.30
CA GLN A 309 5.84 17.66 -10.97
C GLN A 309 4.78 18.53 -10.28
N ARG A 310 3.83 19.10 -11.04
CA ARG A 310 2.61 19.77 -10.52
C ARG A 310 1.57 18.73 -10.09
N HIS A 311 2.03 17.79 -9.28
CA HIS A 311 1.32 16.53 -9.01
C HIS A 311 0.04 16.73 -8.20
N ALA A 312 0.02 17.77 -7.36
CA ALA A 312 -1.18 18.18 -6.65
C ALA A 312 -2.34 18.53 -7.60
N ASP A 313 -2.08 19.36 -8.62
CA ASP A 313 -3.14 19.74 -9.56
C ASP A 313 -3.53 18.59 -10.48
N HIS A 314 -2.58 17.70 -10.78
CA HIS A 314 -2.80 16.47 -11.53
C HIS A 314 -3.81 15.55 -10.83
N HIS A 315 -3.84 15.52 -9.50
CA HIS A 315 -4.82 14.74 -8.74
C HIS A 315 -6.16 15.46 -8.50
N THR A 316 -6.17 16.79 -8.51
CA THR A 316 -7.41 17.57 -8.29
C THR A 316 -8.16 17.91 -9.57
N SER A 317 -7.51 17.81 -10.73
CA SER A 317 -8.07 18.18 -12.02
C SER A 317 -7.74 17.13 -13.09
N ASN A 318 -8.53 17.08 -14.17
CA ASN A 318 -8.19 16.30 -15.36
C ASN A 318 -7.68 17.21 -16.49
N HIS A 319 -6.97 18.27 -16.11
CA HIS A 319 -6.36 19.20 -17.06
C HIS A 319 -5.32 18.48 -17.93
N ARG A 320 -5.08 18.99 -19.13
CA ARG A 320 -3.90 18.59 -19.92
C ARG A 320 -2.67 19.19 -19.27
N TYR A 321 -1.51 18.57 -19.46
CA TYR A 321 -0.29 19.00 -18.79
C TYR A 321 0.05 20.52 -18.83
N PRO A 322 -0.20 21.29 -19.92
CA PRO A 322 0.15 22.72 -19.94
C PRO A 322 -0.72 23.55 -18.98
N LEU A 323 -1.89 23.01 -18.65
CA LEU A 323 -2.91 23.62 -17.79
C LEU A 323 -2.82 23.13 -16.34
N LEU A 324 -1.84 22.30 -16.00
CA LEU A 324 -1.59 21.92 -14.60
C LEU A 324 -1.11 23.14 -13.82
N GLN A 325 -1.72 23.40 -12.67
CA GLN A 325 -1.44 24.58 -11.85
C GLN A 325 -0.36 24.32 -10.80
N HIS A 326 0.51 25.31 -10.59
CA HIS A 326 1.29 25.40 -9.37
C HIS A 326 0.46 26.12 -8.30
N HIS A 327 0.27 25.48 -7.15
CA HIS A 327 -0.60 25.96 -6.05
C HIS A 327 0.17 26.67 -4.92
N GLY A 328 1.51 26.62 -4.93
CA GLY A 328 2.37 27.15 -3.86
C GLY A 328 2.33 26.35 -2.56
N GLU A 329 3.26 26.67 -1.64
CA GLU A 329 3.43 25.99 -0.34
C GLU A 329 2.21 26.14 0.58
N GLY A 330 1.43 27.21 0.41
CA GLY A 330 0.24 27.46 1.23
C GLY A 330 -0.91 26.49 0.97
N ALA A 331 -0.94 25.82 -0.20
CA ALA A 331 -2.03 24.93 -0.60
C ALA A 331 -1.57 23.49 -0.90
N SER A 332 -0.30 23.28 -1.26
CA SER A 332 0.26 21.97 -1.57
C SER A 332 1.68 21.80 -0.98
N PRO A 333 1.98 20.65 -0.36
CA PRO A 333 3.32 20.37 0.16
C PRO A 333 4.34 20.32 -0.99
N GLN A 334 5.50 20.92 -0.80
CA GLN A 334 6.58 20.94 -1.80
C GLN A 334 7.73 20.02 -1.37
N LEU A 335 8.30 19.31 -2.33
CA LEU A 335 9.52 18.53 -2.12
C LEU A 335 10.71 19.49 -1.91
N PRO A 336 11.64 19.17 -1.01
CA PRO A 336 12.81 20.00 -0.75
C PRO A 336 13.90 19.90 -1.83
N GLY A 337 13.73 19.05 -2.84
CA GLY A 337 14.69 18.81 -3.91
C GLY A 337 14.03 18.31 -5.19
N SER A 338 14.81 18.18 -6.25
CA SER A 338 14.33 17.65 -7.53
C SER A 338 13.88 16.19 -7.39
N TYR A 339 13.04 15.72 -8.32
CA TYR A 339 12.60 14.32 -8.32
C TYR A 339 13.78 13.34 -8.35
N ALA A 340 14.86 13.66 -9.07
CA ALA A 340 16.06 12.82 -9.09
C ALA A 340 16.71 12.74 -7.71
N GLN A 341 16.84 13.87 -7.01
CA GLN A 341 17.41 13.93 -5.66
C GLN A 341 16.52 13.18 -4.65
N MET A 342 15.21 13.43 -4.69
CA MET A 342 14.26 12.80 -3.76
C MET A 342 14.13 11.29 -4.00
N ASN A 343 14.05 10.85 -5.25
CA ASN A 343 14.04 9.42 -5.59
C ASN A 343 15.34 8.74 -5.14
N GLY A 344 16.50 9.35 -5.37
CA GLY A 344 17.78 8.82 -4.89
C GLY A 344 17.84 8.71 -3.36
N MET A 345 17.28 9.69 -2.66
CA MET A 345 17.21 9.71 -1.19
C MET A 345 16.28 8.64 -0.63
N ALA A 346 15.13 8.40 -1.27
CA ALA A 346 14.13 7.41 -0.84
C ALA A 346 14.68 5.96 -0.80
N LEU A 347 15.76 5.67 -1.53
CA LEU A 347 16.47 4.38 -1.47
C LEU A 347 17.18 4.14 -0.13
N PHE A 348 17.43 5.20 0.65
CA PHE A 348 18.12 5.15 1.94
C PHE A 348 17.16 5.57 3.06
N PRO A 349 16.41 4.63 3.68
CA PRO A 349 15.27 4.94 4.55
C PRO A 349 15.60 5.93 5.67
N LYS A 350 16.75 5.78 6.33
CA LYS A 350 17.18 6.69 7.39
C LYS A 350 17.23 8.16 6.93
N ARG A 351 17.94 8.43 5.82
CA ARG A 351 18.08 9.79 5.27
C ARG A 351 16.74 10.35 4.77
N TRP A 352 15.94 9.48 4.16
CA TRP A 352 14.60 9.83 3.70
C TRP A 352 13.72 10.30 4.85
N PHE A 353 13.56 9.49 5.91
CA PHE A 353 12.73 9.82 7.07
C PHE A 353 13.25 11.05 7.82
N GLU A 354 14.56 11.17 8.05
CA GLU A 354 15.17 12.35 8.66
C GLU A 354 14.88 13.66 7.90
N THR A 355 14.64 13.57 6.59
CA THR A 355 14.37 14.73 5.73
C THR A 355 12.87 15.01 5.57
N ILE A 356 12.08 13.99 5.24
CA ILE A 356 10.68 14.16 4.84
C ILE A 356 9.73 14.19 6.03
N ASP A 357 9.99 13.45 7.12
CA ASP A 357 9.07 13.35 8.25
C ASP A 357 8.85 14.70 8.94
N PRO A 358 9.89 15.53 9.21
CA PRO A 358 9.68 16.85 9.79
C PRO A 358 8.90 17.79 8.86
N LEU A 359 9.01 17.63 7.54
CA LEU A 359 8.24 18.40 6.58
C LEU A 359 6.78 17.94 6.56
N LEU A 360 6.55 16.63 6.56
CA LEU A 360 5.23 16.04 6.66
C LEU A 360 4.49 16.49 7.93
N ASP A 361 5.17 16.52 9.07
CA ASP A 361 4.58 16.92 10.36
C ASP A 361 4.18 18.40 10.35
N ARG A 362 5.01 19.29 9.77
CA ARG A 362 4.65 20.70 9.57
C ARG A 362 3.43 20.85 8.67
N GLN A 363 3.37 20.07 7.59
CA GLN A 363 2.26 20.11 6.63
C GLN A 363 0.96 19.61 7.28
N ARG A 364 1.03 18.54 8.09
CA ARG A 364 -0.10 18.05 8.88
C ARG A 364 -0.59 19.10 9.87
N ALA A 365 0.30 19.71 10.64
CA ALA A 365 -0.05 20.78 11.58
C ALA A 365 -0.66 22.02 10.89
N GLN A 366 -0.19 22.37 9.68
CA GLN A 366 -0.73 23.48 8.90
C GLN A 366 -2.14 23.19 8.38
N PHE A 367 -2.38 21.99 7.86
CA PHE A 367 -3.61 21.66 7.14
C PHE A 367 -4.69 21.03 7.99
N TYR A 368 -4.31 20.41 9.11
CA TYR A 368 -5.15 19.66 10.02
C TYR A 368 -4.75 19.95 11.48
N PRO A 369 -4.82 21.23 11.92
CA PRO A 369 -4.45 21.62 13.27
C PRO A 369 -5.31 20.95 14.36
N GLU A 370 -6.43 20.34 13.99
CA GLU A 370 -7.30 19.57 14.88
C GLU A 370 -6.83 18.14 15.17
N ILE A 371 -5.80 17.63 14.48
CA ILE A 371 -5.25 16.29 14.69
C ILE A 371 -3.84 16.37 15.26
N ASP A 372 -3.74 16.13 16.57
CA ASP A 372 -2.47 16.10 17.29
C ASP A 372 -1.76 14.73 17.18
N ASP A 373 -2.51 13.63 17.10
CA ASP A 373 -1.98 12.27 16.96
C ASP A 373 -2.41 11.59 15.65
N TRP A 374 -1.42 11.25 14.84
CA TRP A 374 -1.59 10.54 13.56
C TRP A 374 -1.31 9.05 13.64
N SER A 375 -0.99 8.52 14.83
CA SER A 375 -0.55 7.14 15.01
C SER A 375 -1.56 6.12 14.46
N ALA A 376 -2.85 6.38 14.60
CA ALA A 376 -3.92 5.55 14.02
C ALA A 376 -3.92 5.59 12.47
N TYR A 377 -3.74 6.76 11.86
CA TYR A 377 -3.68 6.94 10.41
C TYR A 377 -2.44 6.32 9.75
N ASP A 378 -1.32 6.28 10.48
CA ASP A 378 -0.06 5.70 10.03
C ASP A 378 0.08 4.21 10.40
N SER A 379 -0.88 3.66 11.15
CA SER A 379 -0.87 2.28 11.61
C SER A 379 -0.99 1.25 10.49
N ARG A 380 -0.36 0.08 10.68
CA ARG A 380 -0.56 -1.10 9.82
C ARG A 380 -1.98 -1.64 9.95
N ALA A 381 -2.55 -1.54 11.15
CA ALA A 381 -3.92 -1.92 11.42
C ALA A 381 -4.89 -1.19 10.48
N PHE A 382 -4.76 0.14 10.37
CA PHE A 382 -5.63 0.95 9.51
C PHE A 382 -5.40 0.68 8.03
N ALA A 383 -4.16 0.45 7.60
CA ALA A 383 -3.86 0.05 6.24
C ALA A 383 -4.55 -1.28 5.85
N ALA A 384 -4.67 -2.21 6.79
CA ALA A 384 -5.24 -3.54 6.56
C ALA A 384 -6.77 -3.63 6.77
N ARG A 385 -7.32 -2.81 7.68
CA ARG A 385 -8.73 -2.77 8.09
C ARG A 385 -9.25 -1.32 8.15
N PRO A 386 -9.33 -0.63 7.01
CA PRO A 386 -9.71 0.78 6.96
C PRO A 386 -11.15 1.06 7.43
N GLU A 387 -12.02 0.06 7.36
CA GLU A 387 -13.39 0.10 7.88
C GLU A 387 -13.46 0.19 9.41
N ALA A 388 -12.42 -0.26 10.13
CA ALA A 388 -12.36 -0.30 11.59
C ALA A 388 -11.68 0.94 12.19
N PHE A 389 -11.57 2.04 11.44
CA PHE A 389 -10.78 3.22 11.84
C PHE A 389 -11.16 3.77 13.22
N ASP A 390 -12.45 3.84 13.54
CA ASP A 390 -12.92 4.50 14.77
C ASP A 390 -12.39 3.75 16.01
N VAL A 391 -12.46 2.41 15.99
CA VAL A 391 -11.92 1.56 17.05
C VAL A 391 -10.39 1.57 17.06
N ILE A 392 -9.74 1.61 15.88
CA ILE A 392 -8.27 1.72 15.80
C ILE A 392 -7.80 3.03 16.44
N ALA A 393 -8.49 4.15 16.14
CA ALA A 393 -8.18 5.46 16.69
C ALA A 393 -8.40 5.48 18.21
N GLU A 394 -9.50 4.91 18.69
CA GLU A 394 -9.78 4.73 20.12
C GLU A 394 -8.67 3.93 20.82
N ILE A 395 -8.28 2.78 20.28
CA ILE A 395 -7.22 1.93 20.82
C ILE A 395 -5.87 2.65 20.86
N HIS A 396 -5.52 3.34 19.77
CA HIS A 396 -4.27 4.10 19.69
C HIS A 396 -4.21 5.23 20.73
N ALA A 397 -5.34 5.91 20.97
CA ALA A 397 -5.42 6.99 21.95
C ALA A 397 -5.38 6.47 23.41
N ALA A 398 -6.04 5.35 23.70
CA ALA A 398 -6.23 4.88 25.08
C ALA A 398 -5.24 3.79 25.53
N ALA A 399 -4.76 2.93 24.62
CA ALA A 399 -4.02 1.72 24.98
C ALA A 399 -2.89 1.37 23.99
N PRO A 400 -1.68 1.97 24.15
CA PRO A 400 -0.53 1.72 23.28
C PRO A 400 -0.12 0.23 23.18
N GLY A 401 -0.32 -0.55 24.24
CA GLY A 401 -0.08 -2.00 24.24
C GLY A 401 -0.99 -2.73 23.25
N LEU A 402 -2.29 -2.42 23.28
CA LEU A 402 -3.28 -2.97 22.34
C LEU A 402 -3.07 -2.48 20.92
N ALA A 403 -2.67 -1.21 20.75
CA ALA A 403 -2.24 -0.68 19.46
C ALA A 403 -1.08 -1.51 18.88
N GLY A 404 -0.14 -1.93 19.72
CA GLY A 404 0.94 -2.85 19.34
C GLY A 404 0.43 -4.21 18.86
N TRP A 405 -0.63 -4.75 19.46
CA TRP A 405 -1.23 -6.03 19.09
C TRP A 405 -1.89 -5.97 17.71
N ILE A 406 -2.79 -5.00 17.49
CA ILE A 406 -3.49 -4.85 16.20
C ILE A 406 -2.55 -4.47 15.05
N ASN A 407 -1.41 -3.82 15.33
CA ASN A 407 -0.39 -3.52 14.32
C ASN A 407 0.44 -4.74 13.92
N ARG A 408 0.60 -5.72 14.82
CA ARG A 408 1.20 -7.02 14.50
C ARG A 408 0.21 -7.95 13.82
N SER A 409 -1.02 -7.98 14.31
CA SER A 409 -2.09 -8.87 13.86
C SER A 409 -3.39 -8.09 13.63
N PRO A 410 -3.56 -7.42 12.48
CA PRO A 410 -4.80 -6.67 12.19
C PRO A 410 -6.07 -7.52 12.17
N ALA A 411 -5.94 -8.84 11.99
CA ALA A 411 -7.07 -9.78 12.03
C ALA A 411 -7.78 -9.80 13.40
N LEU A 412 -7.13 -9.39 14.49
CA LEU A 412 -7.76 -9.26 15.80
C LEU A 412 -8.98 -8.33 15.77
N LEU A 413 -8.99 -7.32 14.89
CA LEU A 413 -10.13 -6.42 14.73
C LEU A 413 -11.38 -7.13 14.19
N ASP A 414 -11.23 -8.25 13.49
CA ASP A 414 -12.37 -9.03 12.99
C ASP A 414 -13.17 -9.64 14.14
N THR A 415 -12.52 -9.95 15.27
CA THR A 415 -13.16 -10.53 16.46
C THR A 415 -14.14 -9.56 17.12
N LEU A 416 -13.98 -8.24 16.94
CA LEU A 416 -14.90 -7.23 17.47
C LEU A 416 -16.23 -7.19 16.70
N ARG A 417 -16.36 -7.99 15.63
CA ARG A 417 -17.59 -8.14 14.85
C ARG A 417 -18.33 -9.43 15.18
N GLU A 418 -17.78 -10.25 16.06
CA GLU A 418 -18.44 -11.45 16.57
C GLU A 418 -19.61 -11.05 17.46
N ARG A 419 -20.68 -11.86 17.44
CA ARG A 419 -21.89 -11.63 18.25
C ARG A 419 -21.58 -11.48 19.73
N GLU A 420 -20.64 -12.27 20.22
CA GLU A 420 -20.19 -12.26 21.61
C GLU A 420 -19.61 -10.92 22.06
N PHE A 421 -19.11 -10.10 21.12
CA PHE A 421 -18.67 -8.75 21.41
C PHE A 421 -19.80 -7.74 21.12
N THR A 422 -20.44 -7.84 19.95
CA THR A 422 -21.43 -6.84 19.50
C THR A 422 -22.74 -6.86 20.30
N ASP A 423 -23.17 -8.03 20.79
CA ASP A 423 -24.42 -8.17 21.56
C ASP A 423 -24.28 -7.58 22.98
N LEU A 424 -23.04 -7.34 23.42
CA LEU A 424 -22.72 -6.66 24.68
C LEU A 424 -22.65 -5.14 24.53
N GLU A 425 -22.58 -4.63 23.29
CA GLU A 425 -22.63 -3.20 23.01
C GLU A 425 -24.09 -2.71 22.97
N LEU A 426 -24.38 -1.64 23.70
CA LEU A 426 -25.66 -0.94 23.59
C LEU A 426 -25.57 0.15 22.53
N PRO A 427 -26.60 0.36 21.68
CA PRO A 427 -26.65 1.50 20.79
C PRO A 427 -26.62 2.81 21.56
N GLU A 428 -25.97 3.85 21.02
CA GLU A 428 -25.99 5.17 21.65
C GLU A 428 -27.42 5.69 21.87
N GLY A 429 -27.70 6.13 23.10
CA GLY A 429 -29.02 6.65 23.47
C GLY A 429 -30.07 5.56 23.66
N PHE A 430 -29.67 4.29 23.76
CA PHE A 430 -30.55 3.18 24.10
C PHE A 430 -31.18 3.37 25.48
N LEU A 431 -30.42 3.90 26.43
CA LEU A 431 -30.92 4.42 27.70
C LEU A 431 -30.85 5.95 27.64
N GLY A 432 -31.88 6.62 28.18
CA GLY A 432 -32.06 8.08 28.04
C GLY A 432 -30.97 8.94 28.68
N ASP A 433 -29.99 8.33 29.36
CA ASP A 433 -28.83 8.97 29.96
C ASP A 433 -27.58 8.07 29.84
N ALA A 434 -26.42 8.72 29.74
CA ALA A 434 -25.14 8.04 29.50
C ALA A 434 -24.63 7.22 30.69
N GLU A 435 -25.02 7.58 31.92
CA GLU A 435 -24.60 6.86 33.13
C GLU A 435 -25.28 5.50 33.20
N SER A 436 -26.60 5.46 33.00
CA SER A 436 -27.37 4.22 32.92
C SER A 436 -26.86 3.31 31.80
N GLU A 437 -26.52 3.88 30.64
CA GLU A 437 -25.97 3.11 29.52
C GLU A 437 -24.60 2.50 29.85
N ALA A 438 -23.71 3.26 30.51
CA ALA A 438 -22.42 2.74 30.97
C ALA A 438 -22.58 1.60 31.99
N ILE A 439 -23.49 1.75 32.96
CA ILE A 439 -23.80 0.72 33.96
C ILE A 439 -24.33 -0.54 33.27
N ALA A 440 -25.24 -0.39 32.31
CA ALA A 440 -25.83 -1.51 31.59
C ALA A 440 -24.79 -2.26 30.72
N ARG A 441 -23.95 -1.53 29.97
CA ARG A 441 -22.84 -2.12 29.20
C ARG A 441 -21.87 -2.89 30.11
N SER A 442 -21.49 -2.31 31.24
CA SER A 442 -20.63 -2.99 32.22
C SER A 442 -21.30 -4.22 32.82
N GLY A 443 -22.60 -4.14 33.14
CA GLY A 443 -23.38 -5.25 33.64
C GLY A 443 -23.44 -6.43 32.66
N LEU A 444 -23.69 -6.16 31.37
CA LEU A 444 -23.72 -7.18 30.31
C LEU A 444 -22.36 -7.82 30.10
N ALA A 445 -21.30 -7.00 29.93
CA ALA A 445 -19.95 -7.50 29.73
C ALA A 445 -19.49 -8.36 30.92
N ARG A 446 -19.72 -7.88 32.14
CA ARG A 446 -19.42 -8.65 33.36
C ARG A 446 -20.17 -9.98 33.38
N LEU A 447 -21.50 -9.96 33.19
CA LEU A 447 -22.31 -11.18 33.22
C LEU A 447 -21.80 -12.21 32.21
N TYR A 448 -21.54 -11.77 30.98
CA TYR A 448 -21.05 -12.65 29.92
C TYR A 448 -19.69 -13.25 30.27
N TRP A 449 -18.67 -12.41 30.52
CA TRP A 449 -17.28 -12.86 30.68
C TRP A 449 -17.01 -13.59 32.01
N THR A 450 -17.81 -13.33 33.04
CA THR A 450 -17.58 -13.92 34.38
C THR A 450 -18.59 -14.99 34.77
N HIS A 451 -19.74 -15.10 34.10
CA HIS A 451 -20.78 -16.09 34.43
C HIS A 451 -21.23 -16.93 33.24
N GLU A 452 -21.66 -16.31 32.12
CA GLU A 452 -22.20 -17.06 30.98
C GLU A 452 -21.10 -17.88 30.30
N LEU A 453 -20.06 -17.21 29.76
CA LEU A 453 -18.93 -17.85 29.10
C LEU A 453 -18.01 -18.56 30.12
N SER A 454 -18.52 -19.66 30.64
CA SER A 454 -17.85 -20.51 31.62
C SER A 454 -16.76 -21.35 30.96
N LEU A 455 -15.89 -21.96 31.77
CA LEU A 455 -14.87 -22.89 31.26
C LEU A 455 -15.48 -24.01 30.41
N ALA A 456 -16.66 -24.51 30.78
CA ALA A 456 -17.35 -25.56 30.04
C ALA A 456 -17.83 -25.08 28.67
N GLU A 457 -18.33 -23.84 28.59
CA GLU A 457 -18.76 -23.24 27.32
C GLU A 457 -17.57 -22.91 26.41
N MET A 458 -16.49 -22.34 26.97
CA MET A 458 -15.25 -22.10 26.23
C MET A 458 -14.69 -23.38 25.62
N ARG A 459 -14.72 -24.49 26.38
CA ARG A 459 -14.33 -25.81 25.88
C ARG A 459 -15.27 -26.29 24.77
N ALA A 460 -16.58 -26.17 24.95
CA ALA A 460 -17.53 -26.54 23.91
C ALA A 460 -17.29 -25.78 22.59
N GLN A 461 -16.98 -24.47 22.65
CA GLN A 461 -16.63 -23.69 21.46
C GLN A 461 -15.37 -24.21 20.76
N LEU A 462 -14.34 -24.60 21.52
CA LEU A 462 -13.10 -25.15 20.98
C LEU A 462 -13.31 -26.56 20.41
N ASP A 463 -14.11 -27.39 21.10
CA ASP A 463 -14.42 -28.77 20.70
C ASP A 463 -15.29 -28.83 19.43
N ASP A 464 -16.10 -27.79 19.17
CA ASP A 464 -16.89 -27.65 17.93
C ASP A 464 -16.03 -27.38 16.68
N ILE A 465 -14.75 -27.01 16.85
CA ILE A 465 -13.83 -26.76 15.74
C ILE A 465 -13.11 -28.08 15.42
N PRO A 466 -13.35 -28.69 14.23
CA PRO A 466 -12.74 -29.96 13.89
C PRO A 466 -11.23 -29.79 13.70
N VAL A 467 -10.44 -30.63 14.37
CA VAL A 467 -8.98 -30.68 14.29
C VAL A 467 -8.52 -32.08 13.88
N GLN A 468 -7.48 -32.17 13.06
CA GLN A 468 -6.92 -33.44 12.58
C GLN A 468 -5.85 -34.01 13.51
N ASP A 469 -5.10 -33.14 14.17
CA ASP A 469 -4.04 -33.51 15.09
C ASP A 469 -3.80 -32.46 16.17
N ALA A 470 -2.94 -32.81 17.13
CA ALA A 470 -2.57 -31.93 18.24
C ALA A 470 -1.87 -30.64 17.81
N GLY A 471 -1.24 -30.59 16.63
CA GLY A 471 -0.64 -29.38 16.08
C GLY A 471 -1.70 -28.39 15.64
N GLU A 472 -2.70 -28.86 14.89
CA GLU A 472 -3.86 -28.04 14.49
C GLU A 472 -4.65 -27.55 15.70
N ALA A 473 -4.83 -28.40 16.72
CA ALA A 473 -5.46 -28.00 17.98
C ALA A 473 -4.72 -26.84 18.69
N VAL A 474 -3.39 -26.81 18.63
CA VAL A 474 -2.59 -25.69 19.17
C VAL A 474 -2.83 -24.41 18.38
N GLU A 475 -2.91 -24.50 17.05
CA GLU A 475 -3.17 -23.32 16.20
C GLU A 475 -4.58 -22.76 16.45
N VAL A 476 -5.59 -23.63 16.52
CA VAL A 476 -6.98 -23.26 16.85
C VAL A 476 -7.07 -22.61 18.23
N ALA A 477 -6.49 -23.25 19.26
CA ALA A 477 -6.49 -22.70 20.62
C ALA A 477 -5.75 -21.35 20.69
N LEU A 478 -4.67 -21.19 19.94
CA LEU A 478 -3.92 -19.94 19.85
C LEU A 478 -4.74 -18.81 19.21
N GLU A 479 -5.36 -19.06 18.06
CA GLU A 479 -6.16 -18.05 17.36
C GLU A 479 -7.40 -17.65 18.18
N TRP A 480 -8.13 -18.65 18.70
CA TRP A 480 -9.29 -18.43 19.55
C TRP A 480 -8.92 -17.64 20.82
N SER A 481 -7.89 -18.07 21.55
CA SER A 481 -7.49 -17.40 22.80
C SER A 481 -7.01 -15.98 22.56
N ASN A 482 -6.22 -15.72 21.50
CA ASN A 482 -5.80 -14.37 21.14
C ASN A 482 -6.99 -13.46 20.82
N GLY A 483 -8.02 -13.99 20.17
CA GLY A 483 -9.27 -13.26 19.92
C GLY A 483 -9.99 -12.86 21.20
N LYS A 484 -10.21 -13.82 22.12
CA LYS A 484 -10.88 -13.55 23.40
C LYS A 484 -10.07 -12.62 24.30
N VAL A 485 -8.76 -12.81 24.38
CA VAL A 485 -7.85 -11.93 25.12
C VAL A 485 -7.94 -10.48 24.60
N PHE A 486 -7.99 -10.31 23.29
CA PHE A 486 -8.15 -8.99 22.68
C PHE A 486 -9.52 -8.36 23.00
N GLN A 487 -10.62 -9.12 22.87
CA GLN A 487 -11.97 -8.64 23.23
C GLN A 487 -12.06 -8.21 24.70
N ILE A 488 -11.57 -9.06 25.63
CA ILE A 488 -11.53 -8.74 27.07
C ILE A 488 -10.71 -7.47 27.33
N ALA A 489 -9.56 -7.32 26.67
CA ALA A 489 -8.73 -6.15 26.86
C ALA A 489 -9.37 -4.86 26.31
N VAL A 490 -10.14 -4.94 25.21
CA VAL A 490 -10.93 -3.81 24.70
C VAL A 490 -12.06 -3.45 25.66
N HIS A 491 -12.76 -4.43 26.25
CA HIS A 491 -13.76 -4.17 27.28
C HIS A 491 -13.16 -3.52 28.54
N ALA A 492 -11.97 -3.96 28.97
CA ALA A 492 -11.26 -3.36 30.09
C ALA A 492 -10.82 -1.92 29.76
N MET A 493 -10.30 -1.68 28.55
CA MET A 493 -9.93 -0.34 28.07
C MET A 493 -11.13 0.64 28.09
N ARG A 494 -12.30 0.15 27.68
CA ARG A 494 -13.56 0.92 27.68
C ARG A 494 -14.23 1.03 29.06
N GLY A 495 -13.65 0.43 30.10
CA GLY A 495 -14.23 0.40 31.44
C GLY A 495 -15.48 -0.49 31.58
N SER A 496 -15.78 -1.33 30.60
CA SER A 496 -16.88 -2.30 30.69
C SER A 496 -16.58 -3.44 31.65
N LEU A 497 -15.30 -3.82 31.80
CA LEU A 497 -14.81 -4.76 32.80
C LEU A 497 -13.83 -4.08 33.74
N SER A 498 -13.92 -4.36 35.03
CA SER A 498 -12.86 -4.03 35.99
C SER A 498 -11.63 -4.91 35.77
N VAL A 499 -10.48 -4.49 36.29
CA VAL A 499 -9.23 -5.25 36.17
C VAL A 499 -9.37 -6.67 36.74
N SER A 500 -10.03 -6.82 37.89
CA SER A 500 -10.23 -8.14 38.53
C SER A 500 -11.16 -9.05 37.74
N GLU A 501 -12.20 -8.50 37.12
CA GLU A 501 -13.12 -9.27 36.27
C GLU A 501 -12.41 -9.69 34.98
N ALA A 502 -11.60 -8.80 34.40
CA ALA A 502 -10.78 -9.11 33.24
C ALA A 502 -9.74 -10.20 33.53
N THR A 503 -8.99 -10.14 34.65
CA THR A 503 -8.00 -11.18 34.98
C THR A 503 -8.65 -12.54 35.23
N THR A 504 -9.84 -12.55 35.84
CA THR A 504 -10.63 -13.78 36.02
C THR A 504 -11.01 -14.39 34.67
N ALA A 505 -11.54 -13.58 33.74
CA ALA A 505 -11.91 -14.02 32.41
C ALA A 505 -10.68 -14.52 31.60
N LEU A 506 -9.57 -13.79 31.66
CA LEU A 506 -8.31 -14.18 31.00
C LEU A 506 -7.79 -15.53 31.53
N SER A 507 -7.82 -15.73 32.85
CA SER A 507 -7.36 -16.99 33.46
C SER A 507 -8.17 -18.20 32.96
N ARG A 508 -9.48 -18.04 32.78
CA ARG A 508 -10.35 -19.08 32.20
C ARG A 508 -10.06 -19.34 30.73
N VAL A 509 -9.79 -18.30 29.94
CA VAL A 509 -9.38 -18.45 28.53
C VAL A 509 -8.09 -19.25 28.45
N ALA A 510 -7.11 -18.99 29.32
CA ALA A 510 -5.88 -19.77 29.37
C ALA A 510 -6.14 -21.23 29.79
N GLU A 511 -6.96 -21.45 30.82
CA GLU A 511 -7.31 -22.79 31.28
C GLU A 511 -8.00 -23.60 30.17
N ALA A 512 -9.00 -23.02 29.49
CA ALA A 512 -9.68 -23.65 28.36
C ALA A 512 -8.67 -24.05 27.27
N SER A 513 -7.78 -23.14 26.90
CA SER A 513 -6.75 -23.37 25.87
C SER A 513 -5.77 -24.49 26.26
N ILE A 514 -5.32 -24.51 27.51
CA ILE A 514 -4.40 -25.53 28.03
C ILE A 514 -5.08 -26.90 28.04
N VAL A 515 -6.34 -26.96 28.50
CA VAL A 515 -7.11 -28.21 28.57
C VAL A 515 -7.37 -28.75 27.16
N THR A 516 -7.80 -27.92 26.21
CA THR A 516 -8.01 -28.34 24.81
C THR A 516 -6.73 -28.89 24.19
N VAL A 517 -5.58 -28.22 24.39
CA VAL A 517 -4.29 -28.71 23.89
C VAL A 517 -3.88 -30.02 24.56
N LEU A 518 -4.12 -30.18 25.87
CA LEU A 518 -3.85 -31.43 26.57
C LEU A 518 -4.69 -32.58 25.99
N SER A 519 -6.01 -32.39 25.87
CA SER A 519 -6.93 -33.41 25.35
C SER A 519 -6.55 -33.83 23.92
N ALA A 520 -6.25 -32.87 23.04
CA ALA A 520 -5.85 -33.18 21.67
C ALA A 520 -4.49 -33.92 21.59
N VAL A 521 -3.54 -33.59 22.48
CA VAL A 521 -2.26 -34.32 22.55
C VAL A 521 -2.46 -35.75 23.06
N GLU A 522 -3.35 -35.96 24.03
CA GLU A 522 -3.67 -37.29 24.54
C GLU A 522 -4.32 -38.17 23.47
N GLU A 523 -5.29 -37.64 22.73
CA GLU A 523 -5.96 -38.32 21.61
C GLU A 523 -4.97 -38.67 20.47
N ASP A 524 -4.19 -37.69 19.97
CA ASP A 524 -3.15 -37.94 18.95
C ASP A 524 -2.08 -38.94 19.44
N PHE A 525 -1.84 -39.01 20.75
CA PHE A 525 -0.90 -39.97 21.32
C PHE A 525 -1.48 -41.38 21.37
N ALA A 526 -2.77 -41.53 21.69
CA ALA A 526 -3.49 -42.80 21.70
C ALA A 526 -3.64 -43.38 20.28
N ASP A 527 -4.03 -42.56 19.30
CA ASP A 527 -4.29 -42.97 17.91
C ASP A 527 -3.06 -43.52 17.18
N ARG A 528 -1.85 -43.20 17.66
CA ARG A 528 -0.58 -43.71 17.11
C ARG A 528 -0.26 -45.15 17.51
N GLY A 529 -1.21 -45.86 18.15
CA GLY A 529 -1.07 -47.27 18.51
C GLY A 529 -0.08 -47.52 19.64
N VAL A 530 0.13 -46.53 20.51
CA VAL A 530 0.94 -46.70 21.72
C VAL A 530 0.14 -47.57 22.70
N PRO A 531 0.71 -48.62 23.33
CA PRO A 531 -0.02 -49.52 24.22
C PRO A 531 -0.76 -48.77 25.33
N GLU A 532 -2.00 -49.17 25.61
CA GLU A 532 -2.82 -48.60 26.69
C GLU A 532 -2.04 -48.56 28.01
N ALA A 533 -2.01 -47.37 28.61
CA ALA A 533 -1.47 -47.15 29.94
C ALA A 533 -2.61 -47.17 30.96
N SER A 534 -2.32 -47.65 32.17
CA SER A 534 -3.21 -47.50 33.32
C SER A 534 -2.86 -46.22 34.06
N GLY A 535 -3.86 -45.44 34.51
CA GLY A 535 -3.67 -44.16 35.21
C GLY A 535 -3.93 -42.92 34.33
N GLY A 536 -3.72 -41.72 34.88
CA GLY A 536 -3.96 -40.44 34.22
C GLY A 536 -2.76 -39.50 34.25
N LEU A 537 -2.82 -38.45 33.42
CA LEU A 537 -1.92 -37.30 33.46
C LEU A 537 -2.70 -36.07 33.92
N ALA A 538 -2.12 -35.29 34.82
CA ALA A 538 -2.62 -34.00 35.25
C ALA A 538 -1.55 -32.92 35.05
N ILE A 539 -1.99 -31.71 34.71
CA ILE A 539 -1.15 -30.52 34.66
C ILE A 539 -1.54 -29.63 35.84
N ALA A 540 -0.60 -29.43 36.76
CA ALA A 540 -0.72 -28.41 37.79
C ALA A 540 -0.16 -27.10 37.26
N VAL A 541 -1.04 -26.14 36.98
CA VAL A 541 -0.69 -24.76 36.66
C VAL A 541 -0.30 -24.03 37.95
N LEU A 542 0.75 -23.21 37.91
CA LEU A 542 1.24 -22.45 39.04
C LEU A 542 1.25 -20.94 38.75
N GLY A 543 1.45 -20.13 39.80
CA GLY A 543 1.60 -18.68 39.68
C GLY A 543 0.28 -17.95 39.37
N PRO A 544 0.35 -16.76 38.74
CA PRO A 544 -0.82 -15.89 38.56
C PRO A 544 -2.00 -16.54 37.82
N LEU A 545 -1.71 -17.49 36.93
CA LEU A 545 -2.76 -18.23 36.21
C LEU A 545 -3.57 -19.13 37.15
N ALA A 546 -2.92 -19.73 38.16
CA ALA A 546 -3.56 -20.57 39.16
C ALA A 546 -4.39 -19.74 40.16
N ASP A 547 -3.96 -18.51 40.43
CA ASP A 547 -4.63 -17.60 41.36
C ASP A 547 -5.79 -16.83 40.71
N GLY A 548 -6.01 -16.95 39.40
CA GLY A 548 -7.04 -16.20 38.67
C GLY A 548 -6.65 -14.75 38.36
N GLU A 549 -5.36 -14.43 38.48
CA GLU A 549 -4.80 -13.09 38.36
C GLU A 549 -3.96 -12.91 37.09
N ALA A 550 -4.22 -13.72 36.06
CA ALA A 550 -3.46 -13.68 34.81
C ALA A 550 -3.57 -12.33 34.11
N LEU A 551 -2.42 -11.78 33.74
CA LEU A 551 -2.30 -10.60 32.88
C LEU A 551 -1.69 -10.99 31.54
N PRO A 552 -1.93 -10.22 30.47
CA PRO A 552 -1.32 -10.47 29.18
C PRO A 552 0.21 -10.58 29.25
N GLY A 553 0.76 -11.70 28.75
CA GLY A 553 2.19 -12.04 28.83
C GLY A 553 2.63 -12.71 30.12
N ALA A 554 1.71 -13.37 30.85
CA ALA A 554 2.01 -14.14 32.04
C ALA A 554 2.84 -15.39 31.71
N GLU A 555 3.80 -15.73 32.58
CA GLU A 555 4.58 -16.96 32.41
C GLU A 555 3.71 -18.20 32.68
N LEU A 556 3.70 -19.14 31.73
CA LEU A 556 3.08 -20.45 31.90
C LEU A 556 4.00 -21.39 32.70
N ASP A 557 3.86 -21.40 34.03
CA ASP A 557 4.51 -22.38 34.91
C ASP A 557 3.59 -23.59 35.12
N VAL A 558 4.09 -24.77 34.73
CA VAL A 558 3.34 -26.03 34.76
C VAL A 558 4.17 -27.17 35.31
N ARG A 559 3.53 -28.00 36.15
CA ARG A 559 4.08 -29.29 36.59
C ARG A 559 3.20 -30.44 36.10
N PHE A 560 3.85 -31.46 35.58
CA PHE A 560 3.18 -32.69 35.17
C PHE A 560 3.14 -33.68 36.34
N VAL A 561 1.96 -34.22 36.62
CA VAL A 561 1.74 -35.24 37.65
C VAL A 561 1.03 -36.42 36.99
N TYR A 562 1.55 -37.63 37.14
CA TYR A 562 0.93 -38.85 36.61
C TYR A 562 0.99 -39.97 37.65
N ASP A 563 -0.01 -40.83 37.68
CA ASP A 563 -0.13 -41.96 38.61
C ASP A 563 -0.05 -43.33 37.91
N GLY A 564 0.29 -43.31 36.62
CA GLY A 564 0.15 -44.47 35.74
C GLY A 564 1.42 -45.23 35.35
N SER A 565 1.21 -46.39 34.72
CA SER A 565 2.25 -47.32 34.23
C SER A 565 1.98 -47.76 32.78
N PRO A 566 3.02 -47.91 31.93
CA PRO A 566 4.45 -47.78 32.25
C PRO A 566 4.93 -46.31 32.27
N VAL A 567 5.86 -45.97 33.17
CA VAL A 567 6.39 -44.59 33.33
C VAL A 567 6.88 -43.97 32.01
N ARG A 568 7.50 -44.77 31.13
CA ARG A 568 7.99 -44.33 29.81
C ARG A 568 6.88 -43.77 28.91
N TYR A 569 5.65 -44.24 29.06
CA TYR A 569 4.48 -43.72 28.35
C TYR A 569 4.25 -42.26 28.75
N TYR A 570 4.10 -42.00 30.05
CA TYR A 570 3.84 -40.67 30.59
C TYR A 570 5.01 -39.71 30.37
N GLU A 571 6.26 -40.16 30.46
CA GLU A 571 7.42 -39.32 30.09
C GLU A 571 7.41 -38.89 28.62
N ALA A 572 6.94 -39.76 27.71
CA ALA A 572 6.79 -39.42 26.29
C ALA A 572 5.62 -38.46 26.07
N LEU A 573 4.47 -38.72 26.70
CA LEU A 573 3.29 -37.85 26.65
C LEU A 573 3.62 -36.46 27.20
N CYS A 574 4.23 -36.35 28.39
CA CYS A 574 4.67 -35.08 28.98
C CYS A 574 5.61 -34.30 28.06
N ARG A 575 6.51 -34.97 27.34
CA ARG A 575 7.40 -34.30 26.37
C ARG A 575 6.61 -33.69 25.20
N ARG A 576 5.55 -34.35 24.73
CA ARG A 576 4.69 -33.86 23.66
C ARG A 576 3.80 -32.73 24.14
N VAL A 577 3.14 -32.88 25.30
CA VAL A 577 2.35 -31.82 25.92
C VAL A 577 3.20 -30.58 26.15
N ARG A 578 4.41 -30.72 26.72
CA ARG A 578 5.35 -29.59 26.87
C ARG A 578 5.72 -28.95 25.54
N LYS A 579 5.87 -29.72 24.47
CA LYS A 579 6.16 -29.17 23.13
C LYS A 579 4.96 -28.37 22.61
N ALA A 580 3.74 -28.89 22.80
CA ALA A 580 2.50 -28.24 22.38
C ALA A 580 2.24 -26.94 23.17
N LEU A 581 2.37 -26.95 24.50
CA LEU A 581 2.24 -25.75 25.34
C LEU A 581 3.30 -24.68 25.03
N ARG A 582 4.52 -25.09 24.67
CA ARG A 582 5.55 -24.15 24.15
C ARG A 582 5.19 -23.56 22.79
N ALA A 583 4.46 -24.30 21.96
CA ALA A 583 3.97 -23.78 20.69
C ALA A 583 2.80 -22.82 20.91
N LEU A 584 1.89 -23.15 21.83
CA LEU A 584 0.78 -22.28 22.26
C LEU A 584 1.30 -20.92 22.77
N SER A 585 2.29 -20.90 23.68
CA SER A 585 2.82 -19.65 24.27
C SER A 585 3.62 -18.75 23.32
N ARG A 586 4.26 -19.27 22.26
CA ARG A 586 5.21 -18.49 21.44
C ARG A 586 4.63 -17.26 20.73
N ASN A 587 3.31 -17.18 20.56
CA ASN A 587 2.61 -16.04 19.96
C ASN A 587 1.28 -15.74 20.67
N ASN A 588 1.11 -16.25 21.89
CA ASN A 588 -0.10 -15.99 22.67
C ASN A 588 -0.03 -14.56 23.23
N LEU A 589 -1.14 -13.85 23.23
CA LEU A 589 -1.22 -12.52 23.83
C LEU A 589 -1.27 -12.62 25.36
N LEU A 590 -1.66 -13.78 25.90
CA LEU A 590 -1.78 -14.05 27.32
C LEU A 590 -0.61 -14.84 27.92
N LEU A 591 -0.15 -15.91 27.26
CA LEU A 591 0.79 -16.93 27.77
C LEU A 591 2.23 -16.84 27.23
#